data_AF-A0A1Y3AX59-F1
#
_entry.id   AF-A0A1Y3AX59-F1
#
_cell.length_a   1.000
_cell.length_b   1.000
_cell.length_c   1.000
_cell.angle_alpha   90.00
_cell.angle_beta   90.00
_cell.angle_gamma   90.00
#
_symmetry.space_group_name_H-M   'P 1'
#
loop_
_entity.id
_entity.type
_entity.pdbx_description
1 polymer ?
#
loop_
_entity_poly.entity_id
_entity_poly.type
_entity_poly.pdbx_seq_one_letter_code
_entity_poly.pdbx_strand_id
1 'polypeptide(L)'
;MGKSKEQLLEDKRIAMSFRVKPLDIDGLPVEDLKKKASQLWDMIVQLESEKYDLEERKKRQDYDLKELAERQRQINRNKALKRGLDPDALSGKFPPKILTASKYERQVDRRTFNDKKSLFEGGYDAMVEAQLEKMWQERVKEFKEKDKSLPKWDPEHPKNKETYEPGARTYDVNDEDDLDLLDAFIKPPGFDSAGGEEDSAPTPASKPAPPPAQEEEEEEEEEEEEEEEEEEEEEEEE
;
A
#
# COMPACT_ATOMS: atom_id res chain seq x y z
N MET A 1 -19.17 -15.56 -2.00
CA MET A 1 -19.98 -16.62 -1.35
C MET A 1 -19.58 -17.95 -1.96
N GLY A 2 -18.66 -18.66 -1.31
CA GLY A 2 -18.23 -19.99 -1.74
C GLY A 2 -19.23 -21.06 -1.32
N LYS A 3 -19.19 -22.22 -1.99
CA LYS A 3 -19.89 -23.42 -1.53
C LYS A 3 -19.47 -23.74 -0.09
N SER A 4 -20.40 -24.17 0.74
CA SER A 4 -20.07 -24.56 2.11
C SER A 4 -19.13 -25.78 2.11
N LYS A 5 -18.39 -25.98 3.21
CA LYS A 5 -17.51 -27.15 3.37
C LYS A 5 -18.29 -28.46 3.15
N GLU A 6 -19.52 -28.53 3.63
CA GLU A 6 -20.40 -29.68 3.45
C GLU A 6 -20.81 -29.90 1.99
N GLN A 7 -21.11 -28.83 1.25
CA GLN A 7 -21.42 -28.92 -0.18
C GLN A 7 -20.22 -29.42 -0.99
N LEU A 8 -19.00 -28.98 -0.67
CA LEU A 8 -17.79 -29.47 -1.33
C LEU A 8 -17.51 -30.95 -1.05
N LEU A 9 -17.78 -31.41 0.17
CA LEU A 9 -17.64 -32.82 0.53
C LEU A 9 -18.68 -33.69 -0.18
N GLU A 10 -19.92 -33.20 -0.30
CA GLU A 10 -20.96 -33.93 -1.03
C GLU A 10 -20.68 -33.96 -2.53
N ASP A 11 -20.27 -32.84 -3.14
CA ASP A 11 -19.81 -32.80 -4.53
C ASP A 11 -18.65 -33.77 -4.77
N LYS A 12 -17.69 -33.84 -3.83
CA LYS A 12 -16.58 -34.81 -3.88
C LYS A 12 -17.09 -36.25 -3.79
N ARG A 13 -18.00 -36.56 -2.86
CA ARG A 13 -18.59 -37.90 -2.71
C ARG A 13 -19.30 -38.33 -3.99
N ILE A 14 -20.12 -37.44 -4.55
CA ILE A 14 -20.83 -37.67 -5.81
C ILE A 14 -19.82 -37.91 -6.94
N ALA A 15 -18.83 -37.03 -7.12
CA ALA A 15 -17.79 -37.19 -8.13
C ALA A 15 -17.02 -38.52 -8.00
N MET A 16 -16.69 -38.93 -6.77
CA MET A 16 -16.01 -40.20 -6.51
C MET A 16 -16.89 -41.40 -6.86
N SER A 17 -18.19 -41.33 -6.61
CA SER A 17 -19.13 -42.41 -6.98
C SER A 17 -19.22 -42.62 -8.50
N PHE A 18 -19.10 -41.55 -9.29
CA PHE A 18 -19.05 -41.64 -10.76
C PHE A 18 -17.72 -42.16 -11.30
N ARG A 19 -16.61 -41.78 -10.68
CA ARG A 19 -15.25 -42.18 -11.10
C ARG A 19 -14.89 -43.60 -10.66
N VAL A 20 -15.26 -43.95 -9.43
CA VAL A 20 -15.00 -45.27 -8.83
C VAL A 20 -16.30 -46.06 -8.84
N LYS A 21 -16.56 -46.75 -9.95
CA LYS A 21 -17.71 -47.65 -10.06
C LYS A 21 -17.52 -48.85 -9.13
N PRO A 22 -18.55 -49.28 -8.39
CA PRO A 22 -18.50 -50.50 -7.60
C PRO A 22 -18.12 -51.71 -8.46
N LEU A 23 -17.26 -52.57 -7.92
CA LEU A 23 -16.80 -53.77 -8.62
C LEU A 23 -17.90 -54.83 -8.60
N ASP A 24 -18.46 -55.14 -9.77
CA ASP A 24 -19.34 -56.29 -9.95
C ASP A 24 -18.51 -57.50 -10.39
N ILE A 25 -18.19 -58.39 -9.46
CA ILE A 25 -17.33 -59.56 -9.69
C ILE A 25 -18.06 -60.89 -9.52
N ASP A 26 -19.34 -60.86 -9.14
CA ASP A 26 -20.11 -62.08 -8.87
C ASP A 26 -20.43 -62.83 -10.17
N GLY A 27 -20.06 -64.12 -10.20
CA GLY A 27 -20.34 -65.00 -11.33
C GLY A 27 -19.43 -64.85 -12.55
N LEU A 28 -18.36 -64.05 -12.48
CA LEU A 28 -17.40 -63.94 -13.58
C LEU A 28 -16.50 -65.18 -13.69
N PRO A 29 -16.22 -65.68 -14.90
CA PRO A 29 -15.24 -66.74 -15.11
C PRO A 29 -13.82 -66.23 -14.86
N VAL A 30 -12.90 -67.15 -14.56
CA VAL A 30 -11.49 -66.85 -14.20
C VAL A 30 -10.77 -65.99 -15.25
N GLU A 31 -11.07 -66.18 -16.53
CA GLU A 31 -10.45 -65.43 -17.62
C GLU A 31 -10.88 -63.96 -17.63
N ASP A 32 -12.15 -63.69 -17.31
CA ASP A 32 -12.67 -62.32 -17.26
C ASP A 32 -12.25 -61.61 -15.98
N LEU A 33 -12.05 -62.34 -14.87
CA LEU A 33 -11.42 -61.81 -13.66
C LEU A 33 -9.99 -61.34 -13.93
N LYS A 34 -9.19 -62.11 -14.68
CA LYS A 34 -7.84 -61.70 -15.07
C LYS A 34 -7.84 -60.44 -15.94
N LYS A 35 -8.75 -60.37 -16.92
CA LYS A 35 -8.90 -59.16 -17.76
C LYS A 35 -9.30 -57.93 -16.93
N LYS A 36 -10.25 -58.06 -16.00
CA LYS A 36 -10.62 -56.96 -15.09
C LYS A 36 -9.44 -56.53 -14.22
N ALA A 37 -8.65 -57.48 -13.70
CA ALA A 37 -7.47 -57.15 -12.91
C ALA A 37 -6.43 -56.35 -13.74
N SER A 38 -6.15 -56.77 -14.98
CA SER A 38 -5.26 -56.01 -15.87
C SER A 38 -5.80 -54.62 -16.19
N GLN A 39 -7.11 -54.47 -16.46
CA GLN A 39 -7.73 -53.16 -16.71
C GLN A 39 -7.64 -52.23 -15.50
N LEU A 40 -7.87 -52.75 -14.29
CA LEU A 40 -7.74 -51.96 -13.06
C LEU A 40 -6.29 -51.54 -12.83
N TRP A 41 -5.34 -52.43 -13.12
CA TRP A 41 -3.92 -52.12 -13.04
C TRP A 41 -3.54 -50.96 -13.97
N ASP A 42 -3.90 -51.04 -15.25
CA ASP A 42 -3.61 -49.99 -16.23
C ASP A 42 -4.26 -48.65 -15.82
N MET A 43 -5.49 -48.69 -15.29
CA MET A 43 -6.18 -47.52 -14.77
C MET A 43 -5.45 -46.91 -13.56
N ILE A 44 -4.97 -47.74 -12.62
CA ILE A 44 -4.22 -47.26 -11.44
C ILE A 44 -2.95 -46.55 -11.88
N VAL A 45 -2.18 -47.16 -12.79
CA VAL A 45 -0.94 -46.55 -13.31
C VAL A 45 -1.22 -45.20 -13.97
N GLN A 46 -2.28 -45.11 -14.78
CA GLN A 46 -2.69 -43.84 -15.39
C GLN A 46 -3.07 -42.80 -14.32
N LEU A 47 -3.93 -43.15 -13.35
CA LEU A 47 -4.37 -42.24 -12.29
C LEU A 47 -3.22 -41.77 -11.40
N GLU A 48 -2.21 -42.61 -11.19
CA GLU A 48 -1.02 -42.25 -10.41
C GLU A 48 -0.16 -41.23 -11.14
N SER A 49 0.01 -41.37 -12.47
CA SER A 49 0.68 -40.35 -13.29
C SER A 49 -0.09 -39.02 -13.32
N GLU A 50 -1.41 -39.08 -13.46
CA GLU A 50 -2.26 -37.88 -13.45
C GLU A 50 -2.22 -37.18 -12.08
N LYS A 51 -2.18 -37.96 -10.99
CA LYS A 51 -2.03 -37.44 -9.63
C LYS A 51 -0.72 -36.67 -9.49
N TYR A 52 0.39 -37.24 -9.94
CA TYR A 52 1.70 -36.60 -9.88
C TYR A 52 1.70 -35.24 -10.63
N ASP A 53 1.18 -35.21 -11.86
CA ASP A 53 1.09 -33.98 -12.65
C ASP A 53 0.21 -32.90 -11.99
N LEU A 54 -0.86 -33.31 -11.31
CA LEU A 54 -1.73 -32.40 -10.55
C LEU A 54 -1.04 -31.87 -9.29
N GLU A 55 -0.29 -32.71 -8.58
CA GLU A 55 0.47 -32.32 -7.40
C GLU A 55 1.60 -31.34 -7.74
N GLU A 56 2.37 -31.60 -8.79
CA GLU A 56 3.40 -30.67 -9.28
C GLU A 56 2.80 -29.32 -9.69
N ARG A 57 1.67 -29.32 -10.42
CA ARG A 57 0.97 -28.08 -10.76
C ARG A 57 0.50 -27.33 -9.51
N LYS A 58 -0.01 -28.06 -8.51
CA LYS A 58 -0.45 -27.46 -7.25
C LYS A 58 0.72 -26.83 -6.50
N LYS A 59 1.86 -27.52 -6.37
CA LYS A 59 3.08 -26.97 -5.74
C LYS A 59 3.50 -25.66 -6.39
N ARG A 60 3.50 -25.61 -7.73
CA ARG A 60 3.81 -24.39 -8.47
C ARG A 60 2.83 -23.25 -8.17
N GLN A 61 1.53 -23.54 -8.14
CA GLN A 61 0.52 -22.54 -7.80
C GLN A 61 0.67 -22.05 -6.35
N ASP A 62 0.98 -22.96 -5.42
CA ASP A 62 1.20 -22.62 -4.01
C ASP A 62 2.45 -21.72 -3.86
N TYR A 63 3.51 -21.98 -4.63
CA TYR A 63 4.68 -21.10 -4.72
C TYR A 63 4.33 -19.71 -5.26
N ASP A 64 3.64 -19.64 -6.41
CA ASP A 64 3.22 -18.36 -7.01
C ASP A 64 2.36 -17.54 -6.03
N LEU A 65 1.48 -18.20 -5.27
CA LEU A 65 0.65 -17.56 -4.25
C LEU A 65 1.48 -17.05 -3.06
N LYS A 66 2.49 -17.79 -2.60
CA LYS A 66 3.41 -17.34 -1.55
C LYS A 66 4.17 -16.09 -2.00
N GLU A 67 4.74 -16.09 -3.21
CA GLU A 67 5.48 -14.95 -3.76
C GLU A 67 4.60 -13.70 -3.89
N LEU A 68 3.35 -13.85 -4.36
CA LEU A 68 2.40 -12.74 -4.45
C LEU A 68 1.99 -12.21 -3.08
N ALA A 69 1.81 -13.09 -2.09
CA ALA A 69 1.49 -12.69 -0.73
C ALA A 69 2.63 -11.89 -0.10
N GLU A 70 3.88 -12.32 -0.31
CA GLU A 70 5.05 -11.60 0.23
C GLU A 70 5.25 -10.24 -0.45
N ARG A 71 5.15 -10.17 -1.79
CA ARG A 71 5.11 -8.87 -2.48
C ARG A 71 4.02 -7.94 -1.96
N GLN A 72 2.83 -8.48 -1.70
CA GLN A 72 1.72 -7.70 -1.15
C GLN A 72 2.02 -7.22 0.27
N ARG A 73 2.69 -8.04 1.09
CA ARG A 73 3.14 -7.67 2.43
C ARG A 73 4.17 -6.53 2.37
N GLN A 74 5.17 -6.62 1.51
CA GLN A 74 6.17 -5.57 1.28
C GLN A 74 5.53 -4.25 0.79
N ILE A 75 4.60 -4.31 -0.16
CA ILE A 75 3.85 -3.13 -0.62
C ILE A 75 3.08 -2.49 0.53
N ASN A 76 2.43 -3.30 1.38
CA ASN A 76 1.68 -2.81 2.53
C ASN A 76 2.60 -2.19 3.59
N ARG A 77 3.76 -2.78 3.86
CA ARG A 77 4.79 -2.26 4.76
C ARG A 77 5.29 -0.88 4.28
N ASN A 78 5.68 -0.78 3.02
CA ASN A 78 6.12 0.48 2.40
C ASN A 78 5.02 1.56 2.41
N LYS A 79 3.76 1.15 2.22
CA LYS A 79 2.62 2.06 2.30
C LYS A 79 2.32 2.52 3.72
N ALA A 80 2.56 1.68 4.73
CA ALA A 80 2.45 2.04 6.13
C ALA A 80 3.54 3.05 6.52
N LEU A 81 4.80 2.76 6.17
CA LEU A 81 5.94 3.66 6.40
C LEU A 81 5.73 5.04 5.76
N LYS A 82 5.28 5.10 4.49
CA LYS A 82 4.93 6.37 3.81
C LYS A 82 3.79 7.14 4.47
N ARG A 83 2.93 6.47 5.24
CA ARG A 83 1.83 7.08 6.00
C ARG A 83 2.21 7.38 7.45
N GLY A 84 3.46 7.13 7.85
CA GLY A 84 3.90 7.26 9.25
C GLY A 84 3.19 6.28 10.19
N LEU A 85 2.66 5.19 9.65
CA LEU A 85 2.09 4.09 10.42
C LEU A 85 3.17 3.01 10.63
N ASP A 86 2.97 2.22 11.67
CA ASP A 86 3.79 1.05 12.00
C ASP A 86 3.85 0.08 10.80
N PRO A 87 5.03 -0.48 10.44
CA PRO A 87 5.21 -1.39 9.30
C PRO A 87 4.18 -2.52 9.20
N ASP A 88 3.63 -3.04 10.31
CA ASP A 88 2.64 -4.12 10.28
C ASP A 88 1.17 -3.64 10.35
N ALA A 89 0.94 -2.33 10.48
CA ALA A 89 -0.41 -1.77 10.70
C ALA A 89 -1.41 -2.03 9.56
N LEU A 90 -0.91 -2.25 8.34
CA LEU A 90 -1.73 -2.49 7.15
C LEU A 90 -1.80 -3.97 6.73
N SER A 91 -1.10 -4.85 7.45
CA SER A 91 -1.08 -6.30 7.24
C SER A 91 -2.24 -7.02 7.95
N GLY A 92 -2.76 -6.41 9.02
CA GLY A 92 -3.84 -6.97 9.83
C GLY A 92 -5.18 -7.13 9.11
N LYS A 93 -6.03 -8.02 9.65
CA LYS A 93 -7.37 -8.32 9.11
C LYS A 93 -8.37 -7.16 9.17
N PHE A 94 -8.09 -6.18 10.03
CA PHE A 94 -8.89 -4.99 10.20
C PHE A 94 -8.05 -3.76 9.86
N PRO A 95 -8.65 -2.68 9.31
CA PRO A 95 -7.91 -1.47 9.00
C PRO A 95 -7.17 -0.91 10.23
N PRO A 96 -6.00 -0.28 10.05
CA PRO A 96 -5.26 0.32 11.14
C PRO A 96 -6.10 1.35 11.88
N LYS A 97 -5.94 1.41 13.20
CA LYS A 97 -6.62 2.41 14.03
C LYS A 97 -6.09 3.79 13.68
N ILE A 98 -6.98 4.69 13.28
CA ILE A 98 -6.64 6.08 13.03
C ILE A 98 -6.52 6.79 14.39
N LEU A 99 -5.37 7.40 14.66
CA LEU A 99 -5.22 8.26 15.84
C LEU A 99 -5.99 9.56 15.61
N THR A 100 -7.02 9.81 16.41
CA THR A 100 -7.84 11.04 16.34
C THR A 100 -7.22 12.25 17.06
N ALA A 101 -5.97 12.11 17.50
CA ALA A 101 -5.20 13.11 18.24
C ALA A 101 -3.71 12.87 17.97
N SER A 102 -2.93 13.94 17.86
CA SER A 102 -1.48 13.82 17.67
C SER A 102 -0.78 13.44 18.98
N LYS A 103 0.29 12.66 18.92
CA LYS A 103 1.16 12.38 20.09
C LYS A 103 1.79 13.65 20.67
N TYR A 104 1.86 14.73 19.89
CA TYR A 104 2.42 16.03 20.28
C TYR A 104 1.35 17.06 20.68
N GLU A 105 0.08 16.65 20.76
CA GLU A 105 -1.02 17.55 21.09
C GLU A 105 -0.94 17.95 22.56
N ARG A 106 -0.49 19.18 22.80
CA ARG A 106 -0.24 19.72 24.16
C ARG A 106 -1.53 20.10 24.89
N GLN A 107 -2.64 20.22 24.16
CA GLN A 107 -3.96 20.52 24.72
C GLN A 107 -4.89 19.33 24.50
N VAL A 108 -5.43 18.81 25.59
CA VAL A 108 -6.44 17.74 25.52
C VAL A 108 -7.71 18.33 24.90
N ASP A 109 -8.13 17.78 23.77
CA ASP A 109 -9.39 18.16 23.13
C ASP A 109 -10.56 17.94 24.10
N ARG A 110 -11.28 19.03 24.41
CA ARG A 110 -12.40 19.05 25.36
C ARG A 110 -13.75 18.75 24.70
N ARG A 111 -13.78 18.54 23.37
CA ARG A 111 -14.98 18.19 22.61
C ARG A 111 -15.47 16.78 22.98
N THR A 112 -16.78 16.55 22.88
CA THR A 112 -17.34 15.21 23.16
C THR A 112 -17.00 14.21 22.04
N PHE A 113 -17.10 12.91 22.32
CA PHE A 113 -16.83 11.87 21.31
C PHE A 113 -17.71 12.03 20.06
N ASN A 114 -19.00 12.35 20.25
CA ASN A 114 -19.92 12.57 19.12
C ASN A 114 -19.51 13.78 18.29
N ASP A 115 -19.12 14.90 18.93
CA ASP A 115 -18.66 16.09 18.20
C ASP A 115 -17.38 15.79 17.40
N LYS A 116 -16.43 15.08 18.03
CA LYS A 116 -15.19 14.65 17.38
C LYS A 116 -15.47 13.72 16.20
N LYS A 117 -16.38 12.76 16.36
CA LYS A 117 -16.80 11.85 15.31
C LYS A 117 -17.40 12.61 14.12
N SER A 118 -18.34 13.53 14.37
CA SER A 118 -18.95 14.32 13.30
C SER A 118 -17.96 15.24 12.59
N LEU A 119 -16.94 15.74 13.29
CA LEU A 119 -15.83 16.47 12.66
C LEU A 119 -15.03 15.57 11.70
N PHE A 120 -14.67 14.35 12.13
CA PHE A 120 -13.87 13.44 11.29
C PHE A 120 -14.67 12.66 10.23
N GLU A 121 -16.00 12.61 10.31
CA GLU A 121 -16.88 12.03 9.28
C GLU A 121 -17.25 13.04 8.16
N GLY A 122 -16.48 14.12 8.01
CA GLY A 122 -16.64 15.13 6.96
C GLY A 122 -17.09 16.51 7.44
N GLY A 123 -17.34 16.68 8.75
CA GLY A 123 -17.65 18.00 9.32
C GLY A 123 -16.45 18.96 9.29
N TYR A 124 -15.23 18.44 9.39
CA TYR A 124 -13.99 19.21 9.24
C TYR A 124 -13.83 19.71 7.80
N ASP A 125 -14.01 18.83 6.83
CA ASP A 125 -13.93 19.18 5.40
C ASP A 125 -14.98 20.24 5.05
N ALA A 126 -16.22 20.07 5.50
CA ALA A 126 -17.27 21.07 5.32
C ALA A 126 -16.93 22.43 5.97
N MET A 127 -16.24 22.42 7.12
CA MET A 127 -15.80 23.66 7.78
C MET A 127 -14.71 24.37 6.96
N VAL A 128 -13.76 23.61 6.42
CA VAL A 128 -12.70 24.14 5.55
C VAL A 128 -13.28 24.68 4.25
N GLU A 129 -14.18 23.94 3.61
CA GLU A 129 -14.89 24.36 2.39
C GLU A 129 -15.69 25.65 2.63
N ALA A 130 -16.44 25.74 3.73
CA ALA A 130 -17.19 26.93 4.09
C ALA A 130 -16.27 28.14 4.32
N GLN A 131 -15.09 27.93 4.92
CA GLN A 131 -14.11 28.98 5.12
C GLN A 131 -13.47 29.42 3.80
N LEU A 132 -13.14 28.48 2.91
CA LEU A 132 -12.65 28.78 1.56
C LEU A 132 -13.68 29.56 0.74
N GLU A 133 -14.95 29.13 0.76
CA GLU A 133 -16.04 29.83 0.08
C GLU A 133 -16.23 31.23 0.64
N LYS A 134 -16.14 31.41 1.97
CA LYS A 134 -16.19 32.73 2.57
C LYS A 134 -15.04 33.62 2.09
N MET A 135 -13.81 33.12 2.10
CA MET A 135 -12.65 33.86 1.58
C MET A 135 -12.80 34.20 0.09
N TRP A 136 -13.35 33.28 -0.70
CA TRP A 136 -13.66 33.51 -2.11
C TRP A 136 -14.70 34.63 -2.27
N GLN A 137 -15.80 34.57 -1.54
CA GLN A 137 -16.84 35.60 -1.58
C GLN A 137 -16.32 36.98 -1.17
N GLU A 138 -15.45 37.03 -0.15
CA GLU A 138 -14.78 38.26 0.27
C GLU A 138 -13.87 38.82 -0.84
N ARG A 139 -13.05 37.97 -1.47
CA ARG A 139 -12.20 38.38 -2.61
C ARG A 139 -13.00 38.82 -3.82
N VAL A 140 -14.10 38.14 -4.14
CA VAL A 140 -15.01 38.52 -5.23
C VAL A 140 -15.69 39.85 -4.92
N LYS A 141 -16.06 40.09 -3.66
CA LYS A 141 -16.64 41.36 -3.23
C LYS A 141 -15.61 42.49 -3.34
N GLU A 142 -14.40 42.29 -2.84
CA GLU A 142 -13.30 43.25 -2.97
C GLU A 142 -12.99 43.56 -4.44
N PHE A 143 -12.93 42.54 -5.31
CA PHE A 143 -12.74 42.72 -6.74
C PHE A 143 -13.86 43.54 -7.41
N LYS A 144 -15.11 43.37 -6.98
CA LYS A 144 -16.25 44.15 -7.47
C LYS A 144 -16.24 45.61 -6.98
N GLU A 145 -15.71 45.84 -5.78
CA GLU A 145 -15.57 47.17 -5.17
C GLU A 145 -14.33 47.92 -5.68
N LYS A 146 -13.29 47.20 -6.12
CA LYS A 146 -12.08 47.76 -6.71
C LYS A 146 -12.39 48.43 -8.06
N ASP A 147 -11.84 49.63 -8.26
CA ASP A 147 -11.99 50.35 -9.52
C ASP A 147 -11.41 49.51 -10.66
N LYS A 148 -12.15 49.41 -11.77
CA LYS A 148 -11.83 48.53 -12.92
C LYS A 148 -10.68 49.07 -13.78
N SER A 149 -10.03 50.14 -13.33
CA SER A 149 -8.83 50.66 -13.95
C SER A 149 -7.69 49.67 -13.74
N LEU A 150 -7.25 49.04 -14.82
CA LEU A 150 -6.04 48.22 -14.81
C LEU A 150 -4.87 49.09 -14.34
N PRO A 151 -4.01 48.59 -13.43
CA PRO A 151 -2.72 49.22 -13.18
C PRO A 151 -2.05 49.49 -14.52
N LYS A 152 -1.60 50.72 -14.76
CA LYS A 152 -0.92 51.07 -16.01
C LYS A 152 0.33 50.19 -16.10
N TRP A 153 0.32 49.28 -17.06
CA TRP A 153 1.45 48.39 -17.31
C TRP A 153 2.66 49.27 -17.68
N ASP A 154 3.72 49.16 -16.90
CA ASP A 154 4.98 49.86 -17.11
C ASP A 154 5.97 48.91 -17.80
N PRO A 155 6.27 49.12 -19.09
CA PRO A 155 7.22 48.29 -19.84
C PRO A 155 8.67 48.44 -19.36
N GLU A 156 8.99 49.48 -18.57
CA GLU A 156 10.34 49.72 -18.06
C GLU A 156 10.58 49.06 -16.69
N HIS A 157 9.53 48.51 -16.06
CA HIS A 157 9.62 47.83 -14.77
C HIS A 157 10.56 46.61 -14.87
N PRO A 158 11.57 46.47 -13.98
CA PRO A 158 12.56 45.39 -14.04
C PRO A 158 11.97 43.98 -14.13
N LYS A 159 10.80 43.72 -13.51
CA LYS A 159 10.11 42.42 -13.58
C LYS A 159 9.42 42.13 -14.92
N ASN A 160 9.24 43.13 -15.78
CA ASN A 160 8.63 43.00 -17.10
C ASN A 160 9.67 42.92 -18.23
N LYS A 161 10.97 43.01 -17.91
CA LYS A 161 12.10 42.94 -18.86
C LYS A 161 12.62 41.52 -19.06
N GLU A 162 11.88 40.50 -18.65
CA GLU A 162 12.14 39.14 -19.13
C GLU A 162 11.66 39.04 -20.57
N THR A 163 12.58 39.32 -21.49
CA THR A 163 12.43 39.01 -22.91
C THR A 163 12.12 37.53 -23.03
N TYR A 164 10.88 37.19 -23.36
CA TYR A 164 10.48 35.83 -23.66
C TYR A 164 11.26 35.35 -24.90
N GLU A 165 12.34 34.59 -24.70
CA GLU A 165 12.90 33.73 -25.72
C GLU A 165 12.03 32.47 -25.81
N PRO A 166 11.35 32.21 -26.95
CA PRO A 166 10.59 30.99 -27.13
C PRO A 166 11.52 29.77 -26.98
N GLY A 167 11.42 29.07 -25.83
CA GLY A 167 12.25 27.91 -25.49
C GLY A 167 13.11 28.03 -24.23
N ALA A 168 13.21 29.22 -23.61
CA ALA A 168 14.03 29.41 -22.39
C ALA A 168 13.31 29.08 -21.08
N ARG A 169 11.97 29.02 -21.07
CA ARG A 169 11.20 28.57 -19.90
C ARG A 169 11.16 27.04 -19.89
N THR A 170 12.24 26.43 -19.40
CA THR A 170 12.17 25.03 -18.97
C THR A 170 11.30 25.02 -17.73
N TYR A 171 10.16 24.33 -17.77
CA TYR A 171 9.49 23.93 -16.53
C TYR A 171 10.44 22.98 -15.81
N ASP A 172 11.29 23.51 -14.92
CA ASP A 172 11.98 22.69 -13.95
C ASP A 172 10.94 22.30 -12.89
N VAL A 173 10.72 21.00 -12.73
CA VAL A 173 9.74 20.45 -11.79
C VAL A 173 10.18 20.70 -10.33
N ASN A 174 11.40 21.21 -10.13
CA ASN A 174 11.98 21.53 -8.83
C ASN A 174 12.13 23.04 -8.52
N ASP A 175 11.63 23.95 -9.36
CA ASP A 175 11.58 25.37 -8.98
C ASP A 175 10.50 25.58 -7.90
N GLU A 176 10.92 25.65 -6.64
CA GLU A 176 10.08 25.90 -5.47
C GLU A 176 9.27 27.21 -5.56
N ASP A 177 9.69 28.14 -6.43
CA ASP A 177 9.02 29.42 -6.69
C ASP A 177 7.65 29.28 -7.39
N ASP A 178 7.41 28.19 -8.14
CA ASP A 178 6.10 27.95 -8.80
C ASP A 178 5.07 27.35 -7.83
N LEU A 179 5.52 26.70 -6.74
CA LEU A 179 4.67 26.24 -5.63
C LEU A 179 4.19 27.40 -4.74
N ASP A 180 5.02 28.44 -4.62
CA ASP A 180 4.73 29.65 -3.83
C ASP A 180 3.54 30.46 -4.39
N LEU A 181 3.23 30.32 -5.67
CA LEU A 181 2.09 31.00 -6.28
C LEU A 181 0.73 30.38 -5.87
N LEU A 182 0.71 29.07 -5.58
CA LEU A 182 -0.46 28.41 -4.98
C LEU A 182 -0.56 28.70 -3.47
N ASP A 183 0.58 28.78 -2.76
CA ASP A 183 0.60 29.01 -1.32
C ASP A 183 0.22 30.47 -0.97
N ALA A 184 0.60 31.44 -1.81
CA ALA A 184 0.16 32.83 -1.72
C ALA A 184 -1.37 33.01 -1.93
N PHE A 185 -2.04 32.09 -2.64
CA PHE A 185 -3.50 32.11 -2.81
C PHE A 185 -4.24 31.57 -1.57
N ILE A 186 -3.63 30.62 -0.86
CA ILE A 186 -4.19 29.94 0.33
C ILE A 186 -3.91 30.74 1.62
N LYS A 187 -2.84 31.54 1.67
CA LYS A 187 -2.46 32.31 2.86
C LYS A 187 -3.43 33.49 3.11
N PRO A 188 -4.14 33.54 4.25
CA PRO A 188 -5.02 34.66 4.57
C PRO A 188 -4.22 35.94 4.91
N PRO A 189 -4.73 37.13 4.61
CA PRO A 189 -4.06 38.39 4.93
C PRO A 189 -3.96 38.56 6.45
N GLY A 190 -2.72 38.71 6.97
CA GLY A 190 -2.43 38.88 8.40
C GLY A 190 -1.34 37.96 8.98
N PHE A 191 -0.79 37.02 8.20
CA PHE A 191 0.42 36.27 8.57
C PHE A 191 1.66 36.93 7.96
N ASP A 192 2.01 38.10 8.47
CA ASP A 192 3.33 38.68 8.25
C ASP A 192 4.27 38.08 9.29
N SER A 193 5.08 37.11 8.86
CA SER A 193 6.24 36.67 9.64
C SER A 193 7.24 37.82 9.65
N ALA A 194 7.13 38.70 10.65
CA ALA A 194 8.15 39.67 10.97
C ALA A 194 9.45 38.93 11.31
N GLY A 195 10.48 39.11 10.46
CA GLY A 195 11.82 38.57 10.68
C GLY A 195 12.65 38.59 9.41
N GLY A 196 13.03 39.80 8.97
CA GLY A 196 14.05 39.97 7.94
C GLY A 196 15.45 39.72 8.49
N GLU A 197 16.26 39.07 7.66
CA GLU A 197 17.72 39.22 7.45
C GLU A 197 18.61 39.47 8.67
N GLU A 198 19.42 38.47 9.08
CA GLU A 198 20.82 38.68 9.51
C GLU A 198 21.70 37.46 9.16
N ASP A 199 22.81 37.79 8.50
CA ASP A 199 24.13 37.15 8.48
C ASP A 199 24.41 35.75 7.93
N SER A 200 25.14 35.77 6.82
CA SER A 200 26.08 34.76 6.36
C SER A 200 27.27 34.59 7.32
N ALA A 201 27.40 33.41 7.96
CA ALA A 201 28.67 32.86 8.43
C ALA A 201 28.60 31.31 8.51
N PRO A 202 29.71 30.59 8.29
CA PRO A 202 29.69 29.19 7.87
C PRO A 202 29.44 28.24 9.04
N THR A 203 28.58 27.24 8.82
CA THR A 203 28.39 26.12 9.75
C THR A 203 29.65 25.25 9.83
N PRO A 204 30.14 24.89 11.03
CA PRO A 204 31.25 23.94 11.18
C PRO A 204 30.81 22.53 10.77
N ALA A 205 31.68 21.84 10.06
CA ALA A 205 31.47 20.45 9.61
C ALA A 205 31.15 19.53 10.80
N SER A 206 29.90 19.05 10.86
CA SER A 206 29.51 17.88 11.64
C SER A 206 30.03 16.65 10.92
N LYS A 207 30.84 15.85 11.62
CA LYS A 207 31.25 14.51 11.15
C LYS A 207 30.00 13.64 10.87
N PRO A 208 30.03 12.78 9.85
CA PRO A 208 28.96 11.80 9.64
C PRO A 208 28.95 10.80 10.80
N ALA A 209 27.77 10.57 11.38
CA ALA A 209 27.49 9.43 12.24
C ALA A 209 27.46 8.15 11.36
N PRO A 210 27.95 7.01 11.84
CA PRO A 210 27.92 5.76 11.09
C PRO A 210 26.47 5.27 10.91
N PRO A 211 26.15 4.59 9.79
CA PRO A 211 24.80 4.11 9.52
C PRO A 211 24.46 2.92 10.44
N PRO A 212 23.28 2.92 11.12
CA PRO A 212 22.78 1.76 11.86
C PRO A 212 22.16 0.66 10.97
N ALA A 213 22.19 0.81 9.65
CA ALA A 213 21.51 -0.09 8.72
C ALA A 213 22.32 -1.33 8.32
N GLN A 214 23.64 -1.34 8.57
CA GLN A 214 24.49 -2.49 8.24
C GLN A 214 24.52 -3.51 9.36
N GLU A 215 24.45 -3.09 10.63
CA GLU A 215 24.36 -4.03 11.76
C GLU A 215 23.00 -4.74 11.81
N GLU A 216 21.89 -4.08 11.42
CA GLU A 216 20.57 -4.75 11.35
C GLU A 216 20.44 -5.70 10.13
N GLU A 217 21.09 -5.39 8.99
CA GLU A 217 21.14 -6.32 7.85
C GLU A 217 22.09 -7.51 8.11
N GLU A 218 23.22 -7.30 8.79
CA GLU A 218 24.12 -8.40 9.20
C GLU A 218 23.49 -9.28 10.30
N GLU A 219 22.72 -8.72 11.24
CA GLU A 219 21.95 -9.51 12.23
C GLU A 219 20.81 -10.31 11.57
N GLU A 220 20.11 -9.77 10.56
CA GLU A 220 19.08 -10.53 9.81
C GLU A 220 19.70 -11.64 8.93
N GLU A 221 20.89 -11.43 8.33
CA GLU A 221 21.58 -12.48 7.57
C GLU A 221 22.15 -13.59 8.50
N GLU A 222 22.67 -13.25 9.69
CA GLU A 222 23.14 -14.26 10.66
C GLU A 222 21.97 -15.09 11.25
N GLU A 223 20.79 -14.51 11.49
CA GLU A 223 19.60 -15.26 11.94
C GLU A 223 19.04 -16.20 10.85
N GLU A 224 19.08 -15.81 9.56
CA GLU A 224 18.66 -16.69 8.46
C GLU A 224 19.63 -17.85 8.23
N GLU A 225 20.96 -17.66 8.39
CA GLU A 225 21.94 -18.76 8.29
C GLU A 225 21.83 -19.75 9.46
N GLU A 226 21.54 -19.31 10.69
CA GLU A 226 21.32 -20.22 11.84
C GLU A 226 20.02 -21.04 11.68
N GLU A 227 18.93 -20.48 11.15
CA GLU A 227 17.70 -21.25 10.88
C GLU A 227 17.87 -22.30 9.77
N GLU A 228 18.67 -22.02 8.72
CA GLU A 228 18.98 -23.00 7.68
C GLU A 228 19.88 -24.15 8.20
N GLU A 229 20.86 -23.86 9.07
CA GLU A 229 21.69 -24.91 9.69
C GLU A 229 20.87 -25.81 10.65
N GLU A 230 19.92 -25.25 11.42
CA GLU A 230 19.03 -26.05 12.28
C GLU A 230 18.07 -26.95 11.48
N GLU A 231 17.54 -26.48 10.33
CA GLU A 231 16.70 -27.32 9.46
C GLU A 231 17.50 -28.45 8.78
N GLU A 232 18.77 -28.21 8.39
CA GLU A 232 19.63 -29.26 7.83
C GLU A 232 20.05 -30.31 8.88
N GLU A 233 20.30 -29.91 10.13
CA GLU A 233 20.58 -30.86 11.22
C GLU A 233 19.35 -31.70 11.60
N GLU A 234 18.13 -31.14 11.56
CA GLU A 234 16.90 -31.92 11.78
C GLU A 234 16.62 -32.93 10.64
N GLU A 235 17.00 -32.63 9.40
CA GLU A 235 16.88 -33.58 8.27
C GLU A 235 17.95 -34.70 8.30
N GLU A 236 19.12 -34.47 8.91
CA GLU A 236 20.14 -35.53 9.07
C GLU A 236 19.88 -36.47 10.27
N GLU A 237 19.07 -36.06 11.25
CA GLU A 237 18.71 -36.89 12.42
C GLU A 237 17.45 -37.80 12.23
N GLU A 238 16.67 -37.66 11.15
CA GLU A 238 15.46 -38.46 10.85
C GLU A 238 15.68 -39.67 9.90
#